data_AF-A0A444J9K0-F1
#
_entry.id   AF-A0A444J9K0-F1
#
_cell.length_a   1.000
_cell.length_b   1.000
_cell.length_c   1.000
_cell.angle_alpha   90.00
_cell.angle_beta   90.00
_cell.angle_gamma   90.00
#
_symmetry.space_group_name_H-M   'P 1'
#
loop_
_entity.id
_entity.type
_entity.pdbx_description
1 polymer ?
#
loop_
_entity_poly.entity_id
_entity_poly.type
_entity_poly.pdbx_seq_one_letter_code
_entity_poly.pdbx_strand_id
1 'polypeptide(L)'
;MATPEHTPEMNSLDNMTVALYRTGLTIAALAALIYSIERIIGLQILGIFYLPVFAAGIALASADVHLYDPKFRWFIPFMSWIGFMILAFAYTLKDSGPAGDILANLSLGFFYVGASMFAVK
;
A
#
# COMPACT_ATOMS: atom_id res chain seq x y z
N MET A 1 9.42 25.92 13.88
CA MET A 1 8.04 26.07 13.36
C MET A 1 8.13 26.94 12.13
N ALA A 2 7.60 26.48 10.99
CA ALA A 2 7.66 27.22 9.73
C ALA A 2 6.90 28.56 9.87
N THR A 3 7.51 29.64 9.42
CA THR A 3 6.88 30.96 9.30
C THR A 3 5.68 30.84 8.34
N PRO A 4 4.47 31.26 8.72
CA PRO A 4 3.26 31.11 7.89
C PRO A 4 3.34 31.82 6.54
N GLU A 5 4.26 32.78 6.42
CA GLU A 5 4.49 33.61 5.24
C GLU A 5 5.35 32.92 4.18
N HIS A 6 5.99 31.80 4.52
CA HIS A 6 6.86 31.06 3.62
C HIS A 6 6.31 29.65 3.40
N THR A 7 5.39 29.51 2.45
CA THR A 7 5.02 28.21 1.91
C THR A 7 6.19 27.73 1.05
N PRO A 8 6.87 26.63 1.41
CA PRO A 8 7.88 26.05 0.53
C PRO A 8 7.22 25.71 -0.80
N GLU A 9 7.86 26.05 -1.93
CA GLU A 9 7.37 25.61 -3.23
C GLU A 9 7.33 24.09 -3.26
N MET A 10 6.14 23.52 -3.45
CA MET A 10 5.97 22.08 -3.59
C MET A 10 6.64 21.62 -4.87
N ASN A 11 7.61 20.72 -4.74
CA ASN A 11 8.22 20.08 -5.91
C ASN A 11 7.18 19.16 -6.58
N SER A 12 7.39 18.83 -7.85
CA SER A 12 6.56 17.89 -8.61
C SER A 12 6.40 16.54 -7.90
N LEU A 13 7.45 16.09 -7.21
CA LEU A 13 7.43 14.86 -6.42
C LEU A 13 6.49 14.96 -5.21
N ASP A 14 6.43 16.10 -4.54
CA ASP A 14 5.54 16.30 -3.38
C ASP A 14 4.07 16.38 -3.83
N ASN A 15 3.81 16.98 -4.99
CA ASN A 15 2.48 16.95 -5.60
C ASN A 15 2.06 15.52 -5.98
N MET A 16 3.00 14.72 -6.49
CA MET A 16 2.75 13.33 -6.84
C MET A 16 2.45 12.47 -5.60
N THR A 17 3.19 12.62 -4.49
CA THR A 17 2.91 11.86 -3.25
C THR A 17 1.55 12.19 -2.67
N VAL A 18 1.17 13.47 -2.65
CA VAL A 18 -0.16 13.90 -2.19
C VAL A 18 -1.27 13.34 -3.09
N ALA A 19 -1.07 13.34 -4.41
CA ALA A 19 -2.03 12.76 -5.33
C ALA A 19 -2.18 11.24 -5.10
N LEU A 20 -1.07 10.50 -5.04
CA LEU A 20 -1.07 9.06 -4.77
C LEU A 20 -1.74 8.74 -3.42
N TYR A 21 -1.47 9.54 -2.39
CA TYR A 21 -2.08 9.40 -1.08
C TYR A 21 -3.60 9.51 -1.14
N ARG A 22 -4.12 10.59 -1.75
CA ARG A 22 -5.55 10.85 -1.88
C ARG A 22 -6.24 9.78 -2.73
N THR A 23 -5.62 9.39 -3.84
CA THR A 23 -6.12 8.32 -4.70
C THR A 23 -6.15 6.99 -3.95
N GLY A 24 -5.09 6.67 -3.20
CA GLY A 24 -5.00 5.46 -2.39
C GLY A 24 -6.09 5.36 -1.33
N LEU A 25 -6.31 6.43 -0.56
CA LEU A 25 -7.41 6.51 0.41
C LEU A 25 -8.77 6.32 -0.24
N THR A 26 -8.98 6.92 -1.42
CA THR A 26 -10.24 6.80 -2.16
C THR A 26 -10.48 5.36 -2.61
N ILE A 27 -9.45 4.69 -3.15
CA ILE A 27 -9.52 3.28 -3.56
C ILE A 27 -9.82 2.38 -2.36
N ALA A 28 -9.11 2.56 -1.25
CA ALA A 28 -9.31 1.75 -0.04
C ALA A 28 -10.73 1.93 0.54
N ALA A 29 -11.21 3.17 0.60
CA ALA A 29 -12.57 3.48 1.07
C ALA A 29 -13.64 2.88 0.16
N LEU A 30 -13.49 2.99 -1.17
CA LEU A 30 -14.43 2.41 -2.13
C LEU A 30 -14.44 0.89 -2.06
N ALA A 31 -13.27 0.24 -1.97
CA ALA A 31 -13.17 -1.21 -1.83
C ALA A 31 -13.88 -1.69 -0.55
N ALA A 32 -13.67 -1.00 0.58
CA ALA A 32 -14.33 -1.32 1.84
C ALA A 32 -15.86 -1.10 1.78
N LEU A 33 -16.31 -0.03 1.12
CA LEU A 33 -17.72 0.25 0.91
C LEU A 33 -18.38 -0.85 0.06
N ILE A 34 -17.77 -1.21 -1.07
CA ILE A 34 -18.26 -2.27 -1.95
C ILE A 34 -18.36 -3.58 -1.16
N TYR A 35 -17.31 -3.97 -0.45
CA TYR A 35 -17.31 -5.19 0.37
C TYR A 35 -18.41 -5.20 1.43
N SER A 36 -18.69 -4.05 2.05
CA SER A 36 -19.80 -3.92 3.01
C SER A 36 -21.15 -4.09 2.33
N ILE A 37 -21.34 -3.52 1.15
CA ILE A 37 -22.56 -3.67 0.34
C ILE A 37 -22.75 -5.13 -0.09
N GLU A 38 -21.70 -5.80 -0.57
CA GLU A 38 -21.72 -7.21 -0.97
C GLU A 38 -22.23 -8.12 0.17
N ARG A 39 -21.81 -7.83 1.41
CA ARG A 39 -22.25 -8.56 2.61
C ARG A 39 -23.73 -8.37 2.93
N ILE A 40 -24.30 -7.22 2.57
CA ILE A 40 -25.73 -6.93 2.78
C ILE A 40 -26.58 -7.58 1.69
N ILE A 41 -26.16 -7.49 0.42
CA ILE A 41 -26.95 -7.97 -0.73
C ILE A 41 -26.70 -9.45 -1.07
N GLY A 42 -25.64 -10.05 -0.53
CA GLY A 42 -25.27 -11.45 -0.79
C GLY A 42 -24.67 -11.71 -2.19
N LEU A 43 -24.27 -10.67 -2.91
CA LEU A 43 -23.67 -10.74 -4.24
C LEU A 43 -22.22 -10.27 -4.18
N GLN A 44 -21.29 -11.09 -4.70
CA GLN A 44 -19.86 -10.76 -4.76
C GLN A 44 -19.55 -9.95 -6.03
N ILE A 45 -19.03 -8.73 -5.87
CA ILE A 45 -18.64 -7.83 -6.97
C ILE A 45 -17.12 -7.92 -7.19
N LEU A 46 -16.33 -7.68 -6.14
CA LEU A 46 -14.87 -7.77 -6.11
C LEU A 46 -14.39 -9.19 -5.85
N GLY A 47 -15.11 -9.96 -5.01
CA GLY A 47 -14.79 -11.36 -4.71
C GLY A 47 -13.34 -11.53 -4.26
N ILE A 48 -12.58 -12.37 -4.96
CA ILE A 48 -11.15 -12.62 -4.69
C ILE A 48 -10.26 -11.37 -4.84
N PHE A 49 -10.71 -10.35 -5.58
CA PHE A 49 -9.94 -9.13 -5.81
C PHE A 49 -10.12 -8.08 -4.71
N TYR A 50 -11.03 -8.29 -3.75
CA TYR A 50 -11.24 -7.33 -2.66
C TYR A 50 -9.94 -6.99 -1.92
N LEU A 51 -9.22 -8.02 -1.44
CA LEU A 51 -7.99 -7.83 -0.68
C LEU A 51 -6.88 -7.17 -1.53
N PRO A 52 -6.59 -7.62 -2.77
CA PRO A 52 -5.64 -6.93 -3.64
C PRO A 52 -5.97 -5.47 -3.92
N VAL A 53 -7.25 -5.15 -4.21
CA VAL A 53 -7.67 -3.77 -4.52
C VAL A 53 -7.56 -2.89 -3.27
N PHE A 54 -8.00 -3.41 -2.11
CA PHE A 54 -7.86 -2.70 -0.84
C PHE A 54 -6.39 -2.47 -0.48
N ALA A 55 -5.55 -3.50 -0.64
CA ALA A 55 -4.12 -3.41 -0.37
C ALA A 55 -3.42 -2.40 -1.28
N ALA A 56 -3.79 -2.33 -2.56
CA ALA A 56 -3.27 -1.31 -3.48
C ALA A 56 -3.63 0.11 -3.02
N GLY A 57 -4.87 0.31 -2.56
CA GLY A 57 -5.29 1.59 -1.99
C GLY A 57 -4.44 2.01 -0.79
N ILE A 58 -4.21 1.10 0.16
CA ILE A 58 -3.38 1.37 1.35
C ILE A 58 -1.89 1.58 0.98
N ALA A 59 -1.35 0.82 0.02
CA ALA A 59 0.02 1.01 -0.46
C ALA A 59 0.20 2.42 -1.04
N LEU A 60 -0.72 2.86 -1.92
CA LEU A 60 -0.71 4.21 -2.47
C LEU A 60 -0.93 5.29 -1.41
N ALA A 61 -1.81 5.04 -0.42
CA ALA A 61 -2.01 5.93 0.71
C ALA A 61 -0.70 6.13 1.51
N SER A 62 0.14 5.11 1.61
CA SER A 62 1.43 5.25 2.32
C SER A 62 2.51 6.01 1.53
N ALA A 63 2.23 6.49 0.31
CA ALA A 63 3.20 7.26 -0.49
C ALA A 63 3.54 8.64 0.09
N ASP A 64 2.66 9.21 0.93
CA ASP A 64 2.92 10.48 1.60
C ASP A 64 3.65 10.31 2.95
N VAL A 65 4.05 9.08 3.31
CA VAL A 65 4.91 8.86 4.47
C VAL A 65 6.28 9.46 4.20
N HIS A 66 6.48 10.66 4.73
CA HIS A 66 7.72 11.42 4.63
C HIS A 66 8.84 10.70 5.40
N LEU A 67 9.67 9.93 4.68
CA LEU A 67 10.94 9.43 5.21
C LEU A 67 12.00 10.53 5.15
N TYR A 68 12.83 10.57 6.19
CA TYR A 68 13.80 11.64 6.51
C TYR A 68 14.88 11.87 5.43
N ASP A 69 15.20 10.88 4.60
CA ASP A 69 16.17 11.00 3.50
C ASP A 69 15.48 10.85 2.12
N PRO A 70 15.56 11.87 1.23
CA PRO A 70 15.01 11.83 -0.12
C PRO A 70 15.51 10.67 -0.97
N LYS A 71 16.73 10.16 -0.72
CA LYS A 71 17.35 9.08 -1.50
C LYS A 71 16.66 7.73 -1.31
N PHE A 72 16.14 7.48 -0.11
CA PHE A 72 15.48 6.21 0.23
C PHE A 72 13.96 6.32 0.29
N ARG A 73 13.42 7.54 0.14
CA ARG A 73 12.00 7.88 0.20
C ARG A 73 11.12 7.01 -0.68
N TRP A 74 11.64 6.54 -1.82
CA TRP A 74 10.86 5.72 -2.76
C TRP A 74 11.21 4.24 -2.73
N PHE A 75 12.49 3.90 -2.60
CA PHE A 75 12.91 2.50 -2.69
C PHE A 75 12.31 1.64 -1.58
N ILE A 76 12.35 2.12 -0.34
CA ILE A 76 11.93 1.34 0.83
C ILE A 76 10.40 1.17 0.89
N PRO A 77 9.58 2.22 0.73
CA PRO A 77 8.13 2.07 0.64
C PRO A 77 7.73 1.19 -0.54
N PHE A 78 8.38 1.34 -1.70
CA PHE A 78 8.07 0.55 -2.89
C PHE A 78 8.29 -0.95 -2.67
N MET A 79 9.38 -1.35 -1.99
CA MET A 79 9.58 -2.77 -1.62
C MET A 79 8.50 -3.26 -0.67
N SER A 80 8.11 -2.44 0.30
CA SER A 80 7.01 -2.75 1.22
C SER A 80 5.66 -2.87 0.48
N TRP A 81 5.41 -2.05 -0.55
CA TRP A 81 4.21 -2.14 -1.38
C TRP A 81 4.14 -3.43 -2.16
N ILE A 82 5.25 -3.85 -2.78
CA ILE A 82 5.32 -5.13 -3.50
C ILE A 82 5.05 -6.27 -2.51
N GLY A 83 5.72 -6.28 -1.37
CA GLY A 83 5.50 -7.29 -0.32
C GLY A 83 4.03 -7.35 0.12
N PHE A 84 3.42 -6.19 0.37
CA PHE A 84 2.03 -6.10 0.79
C PHE A 84 1.04 -6.55 -0.29
N MET A 85 1.27 -6.21 -1.56
CA MET A 85 0.45 -6.69 -2.68
C MET A 85 0.55 -8.21 -2.84
N ILE A 86 1.76 -8.77 -2.78
CA ILE A 86 1.97 -10.23 -2.83
C ILE A 86 1.25 -10.90 -1.66
N LEU A 87 1.31 -10.31 -0.45
CA LEU A 87 0.60 -10.84 0.71
C LEU A 87 -0.91 -10.87 0.49
N ALA A 88 -1.47 -9.80 -0.07
CA ALA A 88 -2.90 -9.72 -0.36
C ALA A 88 -3.34 -10.84 -1.32
N PHE A 89 -2.56 -11.11 -2.37
CA PHE A 89 -2.80 -12.25 -3.26
C PHE A 89 -2.58 -13.59 -2.55
N ALA A 90 -1.55 -13.73 -1.73
CA ALA A 90 -1.29 -14.95 -0.96
C ALA A 90 -2.49 -15.32 -0.07
N TYR A 91 -3.10 -14.34 0.60
CA TYR A 91 -4.29 -14.56 1.42
C TYR A 91 -5.50 -15.01 0.61
N THR A 92 -5.68 -14.48 -0.60
CA THR A 92 -6.78 -14.91 -1.49
C THR A 92 -6.60 -16.35 -1.98
N LEU A 93 -5.35 -16.83 -2.02
CA LEU A 93 -4.96 -18.16 -2.47
C LEU A 93 -4.66 -19.13 -1.32
N LYS A 94 -4.95 -18.76 -0.07
CA LYS A 94 -4.58 -19.56 1.11
C LYS A 94 -5.14 -20.98 1.07
N ASP A 95 -6.32 -21.17 0.50
CA ASP A 95 -6.97 -22.48 0.38
C ASP A 95 -6.63 -23.20 -0.94
N SER A 96 -5.79 -22.61 -1.79
CA SER A 96 -5.47 -23.08 -3.14
C SER A 96 -4.23 -24.00 -3.21
N GLY A 97 -3.71 -24.44 -2.06
CA GLY A 97 -2.53 -25.30 -1.96
C GLY A 97 -1.21 -24.53 -1.80
N PRO A 98 -0.05 -25.12 -2.18
CA PRO A 98 1.28 -24.60 -1.81
C PRO A 98 1.62 -23.23 -2.41
N ALA A 99 0.88 -22.78 -3.43
CA ALA A 99 1.10 -21.48 -4.05
C ALA A 99 0.87 -20.32 -3.07
N GLY A 100 -0.14 -20.41 -2.19
CA GLY A 100 -0.40 -19.38 -1.16
C GLY A 100 0.77 -19.23 -0.19
N ASP A 101 1.32 -20.34 0.28
CA ASP A 101 2.47 -20.35 1.19
C ASP A 101 3.74 -19.82 0.53
N ILE A 102 3.99 -20.17 -0.74
CA ILE A 102 5.13 -19.64 -1.50
C ILE A 102 5.02 -18.11 -1.65
N LEU A 103 3.83 -17.59 -1.99
CA LEU A 103 3.62 -16.15 -2.09
C LEU A 103 3.74 -15.45 -0.74
N ALA A 104 3.23 -16.04 0.34
CA ALA A 104 3.39 -15.49 1.69
C ALA A 104 4.87 -15.40 2.10
N ASN A 105 5.66 -16.44 1.82
CA ASN A 105 7.10 -16.45 2.08
C ASN A 105 7.84 -15.43 1.21
N LEU A 106 7.45 -15.28 -0.07
CA LEU A 106 8.01 -14.27 -0.96
C LEU A 106 7.71 -12.85 -0.44
N SER A 107 6.47 -12.61 0.01
CA SER A 107 6.05 -11.35 0.62
C SER A 107 6.91 -10.99 1.83
N LEU A 108 7.21 -11.96 2.71
CA LEU A 108 8.09 -11.76 3.86
C LEU A 108 9.48 -11.28 3.43
N GLY A 109 10.04 -11.82 2.34
CA GLY A 109 11.30 -11.35 1.77
C GLY A 109 11.29 -9.84 1.46
N PHE A 110 10.23 -9.36 0.82
CA PHE A 110 10.05 -7.93 0.55
C PHE A 110 9.87 -7.10 1.82
N PHE A 111 9.15 -7.62 2.82
CA PHE A 111 9.05 -6.94 4.12
C PHE A 111 10.39 -6.84 4.85
N TYR A 112 11.26 -7.85 4.76
CA TYR A 112 12.62 -7.77 5.33
C TYR A 112 13.48 -6.71 4.62
N VAL A 113 13.36 -6.59 3.29
CA VAL A 113 14.01 -5.51 2.53
C VAL A 113 13.45 -4.15 2.95
N GLY A 114 12.13 -4.01 3.12
CA GLY A 114 11.53 -2.78 3.65
C GLY A 114 12.03 -2.45 5.06
N ALA A 115 12.08 -3.45 5.94
CA ALA A 115 12.55 -3.29 7.32
C ALA A 115 14.07 -2.97 7.42
N SER A 116 14.85 -3.19 6.36
CA SER A 116 16.27 -2.81 6.36
C SER A 116 16.49 -1.31 6.56
N MET A 117 15.46 -0.49 6.37
CA MET A 117 15.45 0.93 6.72
C MET A 117 15.85 1.21 8.18
N PHE A 118 15.54 0.29 9.10
CA PHE A 118 15.90 0.43 10.51
C PHE A 118 17.37 0.09 10.79
N ALA A 119 18.04 -0.58 9.84
CA ALA A 119 19.45 -0.94 9.95
C ALA A 119 20.39 0.13 9.40
N VAL A 120 19.89 1.05 8.57
CA VAL A 120 20.66 2.18 8.02
C VAL A 120 20.55 3.34 9.01
N LYS A 121 21.56 3.49 9.88
CA LYS A 121 21.73 4.64 10.78
C LYS A 121 22.60 5.72 10.14
#